data_AF-A0A168H1V2-F1
#
_entry.id   AF-A0A168H1V2-F1
#
_cell.length_a   1.000
_cell.length_b   1.000
_cell.length_c   1.000
_cell.angle_alpha   90.00
_cell.angle_beta   90.00
_cell.angle_gamma   90.00
#
_symmetry.space_group_name_H-M   'P 1'
#
loop_
_entity.id
_entity.type
_entity.pdbx_description
1 polymer ?
#
loop_
_entity_poly.entity_id
_entity_poly.type
_entity_poly.pdbx_seq_one_letter_code
_entity_poly.pdbx_strand_id
1 'polypeptide(L)'
;MGVRAFFLKMFNFLTRKRACLVYTDHLGNSYYSRVVRGKERRWVVYASKADPSTVPAGCHLWLHYTSDHIVADRSKSVHIPNFTGTNHAYHPHKTSPIKVS
;
A
#
# COMPACT_ATOMS: atom_id res chain seq x y z
N MET A 1 -27.94 -3.20 2.47
CA MET A 1 -26.82 -3.97 3.07
C MET A 1 -26.43 -5.07 2.08
N GLY A 2 -25.74 -4.69 1.00
CA GLY A 2 -25.77 -5.43 -0.26
C GLY A 2 -24.65 -6.46 -0.48
N VAL A 3 -24.93 -7.39 -1.39
CA VAL A 3 -24.10 -8.49 -1.94
C VAL A 3 -22.60 -8.12 -2.15
N ARG A 4 -22.27 -6.85 -2.37
CA ARG A 4 -20.89 -6.30 -2.42
C ARG A 4 -20.08 -6.54 -1.15
N ALA A 5 -20.68 -6.33 0.03
CA ALA A 5 -20.01 -6.55 1.31
C ALA A 5 -19.73 -8.04 1.57
N PHE A 6 -20.61 -8.91 1.05
CA PHE A 6 -20.46 -10.36 1.12
C PHE A 6 -19.33 -10.84 0.19
N PHE A 7 -19.22 -10.29 -1.03
CA PHE A 7 -18.14 -10.63 -1.96
C PHE A 7 -16.76 -10.16 -1.49
N LEU A 8 -16.63 -8.94 -0.96
CA LEU A 8 -15.35 -8.48 -0.39
C LEU A 8 -14.93 -9.34 0.82
N LYS A 9 -15.88 -9.68 1.69
CA LYS A 9 -15.63 -10.58 2.84
C LYS A 9 -15.28 -12.00 2.39
N MET A 10 -15.96 -12.55 1.39
CA MET A 10 -15.72 -13.89 0.85
C MET A 10 -14.36 -13.98 0.14
N PHE A 11 -14.00 -12.98 -0.66
CA PHE A 11 -12.72 -12.94 -1.37
C PHE A 11 -11.54 -12.82 -0.41
N ASN A 12 -11.61 -11.93 0.60
CA ASN A 12 -10.62 -11.86 1.68
C ASN A 12 -10.54 -13.15 2.51
N PHE A 13 -11.65 -13.87 2.66
CA PHE A 13 -11.69 -15.14 3.38
C PHE A 13 -11.02 -16.28 2.59
N LEU A 14 -11.25 -16.34 1.28
CA LEU A 14 -10.64 -17.33 0.39
C LEU A 14 -9.13 -17.12 0.19
N THR A 15 -8.68 -15.86 0.13
CA THR A 15 -7.25 -15.56 0.07
C THR A 15 -6.55 -15.84 1.41
N ARG A 16 -7.24 -15.69 2.56
CA ARG A 16 -6.68 -15.93 3.90
C ARG A 16 -6.49 -17.39 4.29
N LYS A 17 -7.38 -18.33 3.89
CA LYS A 17 -7.40 -19.70 4.46
C LYS A 17 -6.12 -20.54 4.30
N ARG A 18 -5.16 -20.12 3.47
CA ARG A 18 -3.87 -20.78 3.29
C ARG A 18 -2.70 -19.79 3.15
N ALA A 19 -2.90 -18.53 3.52
CA ALA A 19 -1.88 -17.50 3.40
C ALA A 19 -1.29 -17.18 4.76
N CYS A 20 0.01 -16.96 4.81
CA CYS A 20 0.71 -16.54 6.01
C CYS A 20 0.60 -15.02 6.11
N LEU A 21 0.06 -14.52 7.22
CA LEU A 21 0.14 -13.10 7.56
C LEU A 21 1.61 -12.80 7.89
N VAL A 22 2.23 -11.90 7.15
CA VAL A 22 3.64 -11.52 7.32
C VAL A 22 3.75 -10.29 8.20
N TYR A 23 2.90 -9.29 7.97
CA TYR A 23 2.96 -8.01 8.68
C TYR A 23 1.64 -7.26 8.59
N THR A 24 1.42 -6.35 9.53
CA THR A 24 0.35 -5.34 9.46
C THR A 24 0.98 -3.98 9.73
N ASP A 25 0.74 -3.02 8.84
CA ASP A 25 1.28 -1.67 9.01
C ASP A 25 0.41 -0.80 9.93
N HIS A 26 0.90 0.41 10.24
CA HIS A 26 0.22 1.36 11.09
C HIS A 26 -1.09 1.92 10.48
N LEU A 27 -1.26 1.81 9.16
CA LEU A 27 -2.50 2.17 8.46
C LEU A 27 -3.53 1.02 8.49
N GLY A 28 -3.14 -0.14 9.02
CA GLY A 28 -3.95 -1.34 9.12
C GLY A 28 -3.93 -2.23 7.88
N ASN A 29 -3.09 -1.94 6.88
CA ASN A 29 -2.97 -2.83 5.73
C ASN A 29 -2.26 -4.12 6.16
N SER A 30 -2.81 -5.26 5.75
CA SER A 30 -2.27 -6.58 6.09
C SER A 30 -1.56 -7.19 4.88
N TYR A 31 -0.33 -7.64 5.08
CA TYR A 31 0.54 -8.19 4.05
C TYR A 31 0.63 -9.71 4.20
N TYR A 32 0.41 -10.42 3.11
CA TYR A 32 0.33 -11.88 3.09
C TYR A 32 1.27 -12.47 2.06
N SER A 33 1.85 -13.62 2.39
CA SER A 33 2.58 -14.45 1.45
C SER A 33 2.04 -15.87 1.41
N ARG A 34 2.20 -16.50 0.25
CA ARG A 34 1.90 -17.92 0.06
C ARG A 34 2.70 -18.50 -1.09
N VAL A 35 3.25 -19.70 -0.89
CA VAL A 35 3.85 -20.47 -1.98
C VAL A 35 2.73 -21.15 -2.79
N VAL A 36 2.67 -20.85 -4.07
CA VAL A 36 1.72 -21.43 -5.03
C VAL A 36 2.52 -22.01 -6.19
N ARG A 37 2.45 -23.34 -6.38
CA ARG A 37 3.19 -24.07 -7.43
C ARG A 37 4.70 -23.78 -7.39
N GLY A 38 5.30 -23.80 -6.19
CA GLY A 38 6.73 -23.55 -5.99
C GLY A 38 7.15 -22.08 -6.08
N LYS A 39 6.24 -21.15 -6.39
CA LYS A 39 6.54 -19.71 -6.44
C LYS A 39 5.87 -18.96 -5.30
N GLU A 40 6.62 -18.14 -4.59
CA GLU A 40 6.06 -17.23 -3.59
C GLU A 40 5.19 -16.17 -4.28
N ARG A 41 3.99 -15.96 -3.75
CA ARG A 41 3.07 -14.90 -4.13
C ARG A 41 2.85 -14.01 -2.92
N ARG A 42 3.06 -12.71 -3.10
CA ARG A 42 2.87 -11.66 -2.09
C ARG A 42 1.70 -10.76 -2.49
N TRP A 43 0.87 -10.36 -1.54
CA TRP A 43 -0.20 -9.39 -1.75
C TRP A 43 -0.52 -8.61 -0.48
N VAL A 44 -1.22 -7.49 -0.66
CA VAL A 44 -1.70 -6.63 0.42
C VAL A 44 -3.23 -6.63 0.43
N VAL A 45 -3.80 -6.63 1.62
CA VAL A 45 -5.20 -6.35 1.88
C VAL A 45 -5.28 -4.99 2.55
N TYR A 46 -5.84 -4.02 1.83
CA TYR A 46 -5.98 -2.66 2.33
C TYR A 46 -7.02 -2.57 3.46
N ALA A 47 -6.74 -1.77 4.49
CA ALA A 47 -7.71 -1.51 5.56
C ALA A 47 -8.88 -0.66 5.09
N SER A 48 -8.60 0.29 4.19
CA SER A 48 -9.55 1.25 3.63
C SER A 48 -9.77 1.00 2.13
N LYS A 49 -10.23 2.04 1.41
CA LYS A 49 -10.26 2.02 -0.05
C LYS A 49 -8.90 1.60 -0.59
N ALA A 50 -8.90 0.63 -1.51
CA ALA A 50 -7.67 0.14 -2.12
C ALA A 50 -6.99 1.26 -2.92
N ASP A 51 -5.81 1.65 -2.46
CA ASP A 51 -4.95 2.64 -3.08
C ASP A 51 -3.49 2.19 -2.93
N PRO A 52 -2.82 1.77 -4.01
CA PRO A 52 -1.44 1.33 -3.96
C PRO A 52 -0.47 2.39 -3.42
N SER A 53 -0.82 3.67 -3.54
CA SER A 53 0.03 4.76 -3.07
C SER A 53 0.05 4.88 -1.55
N THR A 54 -0.84 4.20 -0.81
CA THR A 54 -0.83 4.21 0.66
C THR A 54 0.15 3.20 1.26
N VAL A 55 0.76 2.33 0.45
CA VAL A 55 1.72 1.32 0.92
C VAL A 55 3.02 2.00 1.35
N PRO A 56 3.48 1.85 2.60
CA PRO A 56 4.75 2.42 3.06
C PRO A 56 5.95 1.87 2.29
N ALA A 57 7.02 2.64 2.19
CA ALA A 57 8.20 2.32 1.37
C ALA A 57 8.79 0.92 1.64
N GLY A 58 8.97 0.57 2.92
CA GLY A 58 9.51 -0.74 3.29
C GLY A 58 8.63 -1.93 2.90
N CYS A 59 7.32 -1.76 3.03
CA CYS A 59 6.33 -2.76 2.59
C CYS A 59 6.26 -2.84 1.06
N HIS A 60 6.42 -1.71 0.36
CA HIS A 60 6.48 -1.65 -1.09
C HIS A 60 7.67 -2.46 -1.64
N LEU A 61 8.86 -2.32 -1.06
CA LEU A 61 10.04 -3.11 -1.46
C LEU A 61 9.80 -4.62 -1.34
N TRP A 62 9.18 -5.04 -0.24
CA TRP A 62 8.84 -6.44 -0.02
C TRP A 62 7.77 -6.95 -0.99
N LEU A 63 6.71 -6.15 -1.22
CA LEU A 63 5.61 -6.50 -2.11
C LEU A 63 6.09 -6.69 -3.56
N HIS A 64 7.09 -5.91 -3.98
CA HIS A 64 7.68 -5.92 -5.32
C HIS A 64 8.93 -6.81 -5.46
N TYR A 65 9.20 -7.72 -4.50
CA TYR A 65 10.33 -8.65 -4.52
C TYR A 65 11.71 -7.96 -4.60
N THR A 66 11.80 -6.67 -4.24
CA THR A 66 13.07 -5.95 -4.12
C THR A 66 13.79 -6.30 -2.82
N SER A 67 13.03 -6.69 -1.80
CA SER A 67 13.56 -7.22 -0.54
C SER A 67 12.80 -8.47 -0.10
N ASP A 68 13.48 -9.40 0.55
CA ASP A 68 12.86 -10.60 1.13
C ASP A 68 12.21 -10.33 2.49
N HIS A 69 12.58 -9.22 3.13
CA HIS A 69 12.05 -8.82 4.42
C HIS A 69 11.35 -7.46 4.32
N ILE A 70 10.33 -7.26 5.14
CA ILE A 70 9.76 -5.93 5.31
C ILE A 70 10.74 -5.12 6.14
N VAL A 71 11.36 -4.13 5.49
CA VAL A 71 12.27 -3.21 6.15
C VAL A 71 11.42 -2.18 6.89
N ALA A 72 11.62 -2.04 8.20
CA ALA A 72 11.01 -0.94 8.94
C ALA A 72 11.43 0.39 8.30
N ASP A 73 10.48 1.28 8.05
CA ASP A 73 10.80 2.59 7.53
C ASP A 73 11.65 3.34 8.56
N ARG A 74 12.92 3.57 8.21
CA ARG A 74 13.86 4.32 9.05
C ARG A 74 13.75 5.82 8.81
N SER A 75 12.89 6.24 7.89
CA SER A 75 12.63 7.66 7.66
C SER A 75 11.94 8.30 8.86
N LYS A 76 12.34 9.53 9.17
CA LYS A 76 11.63 10.37 10.15
C LYS A 76 10.33 10.95 9.57
N SER A 77 10.16 10.92 8.25
CA SER A 77 8.96 11.43 7.58
C SER A 77 7.89 10.36 7.49
N VAL A 78 6.66 10.73 7.84
CA VAL A 78 5.48 9.88 7.65
C VAL A 78 5.24 9.67 6.15
N HIS A 79 4.85 8.45 5.76
CA HIS A 79 4.46 8.14 4.39
C HIS A 79 3.26 8.97 3.95
N ILE A 80 3.37 9.65 2.81
CA ILE A 80 2.30 10.49 2.26
C ILE A 80 1.77 9.82 0.97
N PRO A 81 0.46 9.50 0.89
CA PRO A 81 -0.12 8.90 -0.31
C PRO A 81 -0.26 9.91 -1.46
N ASN A 82 -0.63 9.41 -2.63
CA ASN A 82 -0.84 10.26 -3.81
C ASN A 82 -2.16 11.05 -3.70
N PHE A 83 -2.06 12.38 -3.74
CA PHE A 83 -3.22 13.28 -3.70
C PHE A 83 -3.72 13.75 -5.07
N THR A 84 -3.23 13.18 -6.17
CA THR A 84 -3.68 13.52 -7.53
C THR A 84 -5.21 13.45 -7.65
N GLY A 85 -5.82 14.48 -8.27
CA GLY A 85 -7.28 14.56 -8.42
C GLY A 85 -8.04 14.96 -7.15
N THR A 86 -7.35 15.39 -6.10
CA THR A 86 -7.94 16.00 -4.89
C THR A 86 -7.53 17.46 -4.77
N ASN A 87 -8.17 18.21 -3.87
CA ASN A 87 -7.81 19.61 -3.56
C ASN A 87 -6.40 19.75 -2.96
N HIS A 88 -5.77 18.65 -2.53
CA HIS A 88 -4.42 18.62 -1.98
C HIS A 88 -3.37 18.17 -3.01
N ALA A 89 -3.73 18.09 -4.30
CA ALA A 89 -2.80 17.76 -5.36
C ALA A 89 -1.64 18.78 -5.42
N TYR A 90 -0.44 18.30 -5.72
CA TYR A 90 0.69 19.19 -5.95
C TYR A 90 0.49 19.99 -7.24
N HIS A 91 0.55 21.31 -7.14
CA HIS A 91 0.53 22.23 -8.28
C HIS A 91 1.86 22.97 -8.37
N PRO A 92 2.58 22.88 -9.50
CA PRO A 92 3.84 23.58 -9.65
C PRO A 92 3.60 25.09 -9.67
N HIS A 93 4.30 25.82 -8.81
CA HIS A 93 4.37 27.27 -8.84
C HIS A 93 5.74 27.69 -9.38
N LYS A 94 5.81 28.86 -10.04
CA LYS A 94 7.09 29.41 -10.48
C LYS A 94 7.91 29.78 -9.24
N THR A 95 9.07 29.15 -9.06
CA THR A 95 10.01 29.42 -7.97
C THR A 95 11.05 30.48 -8.34
N SER A 96 11.07 30.94 -9.59
CA SER A 96 11.97 32.01 -10.04
C SER A 96 11.64 33.32 -9.32
N PRO A 97 12.63 34.05 -8.78
CA PRO A 97 12.38 35.37 -8.21
C PRO A 97 11.76 36.28 -9.28
N ILE A 98 10.78 37.09 -8.87
CA ILE A 98 10.15 38.08 -9.74
C ILE A 98 11.26 39.00 -10.23
N LYS A 99 11.54 38.96 -11.54
CA LYS A 99 12.50 39.87 -12.15
C LYS A 99 11.85 41.25 -12.24
N VAL A 100 12.12 42.11 -11.27
CA VAL A 100 11.74 43.53 -11.32
C VAL A 100 12.68 44.20 -12.34
N SER A 101 12.09 44.71 -13.43
CA SER A 101 12.75 45.52 -14.45
C SER A 101 12.83 46.98 -14.02
#